data_AF-A0A528ISB5-F1
#
_entry.id   AF-A0A528ISB5-F1
#
_cell.length_a   1.000
_cell.length_b   1.000
_cell.length_c   1.000
_cell.angle_alpha   90.00
_cell.angle_beta   90.00
_cell.angle_gamma   90.00
#
_symmetry.space_group_name_H-M   'P 1'
#
loop_
_entity.id
_entity.type
_entity.pdbx_description
1 polymer ?
#
loop_
_entity_poly.entity_id
_entity_poly.type
_entity_poly.pdbx_seq_one_letter_code
_entity_poly.pdbx_strand_id
1 'polypeptide(L)'
;YKRAKGFNVLHPMGWDAFGMPAENAAMQNKVHPKDWTYQNIAAMREQLKVMGLSLDWAREFATCDVDYYHRQQMLFLDFVEKRLVTRKSSKVNWDPEDMTVLANEQVIDGRGWRSGALVEQRELTQWFFKITDYAQDLL
;
A
#
# COMPACT_ATOMS: atom_id res chain seq x y z
N TYR A 1 -20.42 -0.71 20.98
CA TYR A 1 -21.86 -0.38 20.75
C TYR A 1 -22.61 -1.45 19.95
N LYS A 2 -22.32 -1.65 18.65
CA LYS A 2 -23.08 -2.61 17.79
C LYS A 2 -23.09 -4.03 18.35
N ARG A 3 -21.95 -4.53 18.85
CA ARG A 3 -21.88 -5.84 19.53
C ARG A 3 -22.82 -5.94 20.75
N ALA A 4 -22.90 -4.88 21.56
CA ALA A 4 -23.81 -4.81 22.71
C ALA A 4 -25.31 -4.77 22.30
N LYS A 5 -25.61 -4.42 21.04
CA LYS A 5 -26.95 -4.48 20.47
C LYS A 5 -27.29 -5.83 19.82
N GLY A 6 -26.47 -6.86 20.04
CA GLY A 6 -26.70 -8.22 19.50
C GLY A 6 -26.28 -8.42 18.05
N PHE A 7 -25.60 -7.45 17.42
CA PHE A 7 -25.05 -7.64 16.07
C PHE A 7 -23.81 -8.53 16.12
N ASN A 8 -23.66 -9.39 15.11
CA ASN A 8 -22.40 -10.07 14.85
C ASN A 8 -21.44 -9.10 14.15
N VAL A 9 -20.49 -8.54 14.90
CA VAL A 9 -19.60 -7.47 14.43
C VAL A 9 -18.21 -8.00 14.12
N LEU A 10 -17.81 -7.93 12.85
CA LEU A 10 -16.43 -8.08 12.39
C LEU A 10 -15.72 -6.72 12.50
N HIS A 11 -14.68 -6.65 13.32
CA HIS A 11 -13.86 -5.45 13.53
C HIS A 11 -12.38 -5.84 13.54
N PRO A 12 -11.79 -6.07 12.35
CA PRO A 12 -10.44 -6.57 12.20
C PRO A 12 -9.41 -5.44 12.29
N MET A 13 -8.14 -5.83 12.40
CA MET A 13 -6.99 -4.95 12.24
C MET A 13 -5.98 -5.63 11.31
N GLY A 14 -5.21 -4.84 10.58
CA GLY A 14 -4.12 -5.32 9.74
C GLY A 14 -3.07 -4.24 9.53
N TRP A 15 -1.98 -4.62 8.89
CA TRP A 15 -0.81 -3.75 8.74
C TRP A 15 -0.53 -3.50 7.26
N ASP A 16 -0.62 -2.24 6.85
CA ASP A 16 -0.11 -1.80 5.55
C ASP A 16 1.42 -1.69 5.62
N ALA A 17 2.08 -2.78 5.25
CA ALA A 17 3.43 -3.11 5.66
C ALA A 17 4.44 -3.18 4.48
N PHE A 18 4.03 -2.74 3.28
CA PHE A 18 4.85 -2.69 2.09
C PHE A 18 5.08 -1.26 1.59
N GLY A 19 6.09 -1.12 0.72
CA GLY A 19 6.39 0.10 -0.01
C GLY A 19 7.20 1.12 0.78
N MET A 20 7.29 2.31 0.17
CA MET A 20 8.12 3.43 0.60
C MET A 20 8.09 3.77 2.10
N PRO A 21 6.95 3.77 2.84
CA PRO A 21 6.98 4.14 4.26
C PRO A 21 7.83 3.22 5.11
N ALA A 22 7.64 1.91 4.94
CA ALA A 22 8.37 0.91 5.69
C ALA A 22 9.84 0.86 5.24
N GLU A 23 10.09 0.92 3.94
CA GLU A 23 11.42 0.81 3.35
C GLU A 23 12.30 2.03 3.69
N ASN A 24 11.81 3.26 3.50
CA ASN A 24 12.57 4.47 3.80
C ASN A 24 12.91 4.56 5.29
N ALA A 25 11.96 4.25 6.17
CA ALA A 25 12.19 4.27 7.61
C ALA A 25 13.23 3.21 8.04
N ALA A 26 13.17 2.01 7.46
CA ALA A 26 14.17 0.97 7.73
C ALA A 26 15.57 1.36 7.21
N MET A 27 15.65 1.95 6.03
CA MET A 27 16.91 2.45 5.45
C MET A 27 17.54 3.56 6.30
N GLN A 28 16.75 4.54 6.76
CA GLN A 28 17.23 5.61 7.64
C GLN A 28 17.79 5.06 8.96
N ASN A 29 17.16 4.00 9.49
CA ASN A 29 17.60 3.33 10.73
C ASN A 29 18.67 2.26 10.48
N LYS A 30 19.07 2.02 9.23
CA LYS A 30 20.06 1.00 8.83
C LYS A 30 19.70 -0.42 9.29
N VAL A 31 18.41 -0.74 9.28
CA VAL A 31 17.86 -2.05 9.64
C VAL A 31 17.20 -2.67 8.41
N HIS A 32 17.15 -4.00 8.34
CA HIS A 32 16.44 -4.68 7.26
C HIS A 32 14.93 -4.34 7.31
N PRO A 33 14.27 -3.99 6.19
CA PRO A 33 12.87 -3.57 6.17
C PRO A 33 11.92 -4.54 6.84
N LYS A 34 12.14 -5.84 6.65
CA LYS A 34 11.37 -6.90 7.32
C LYS A 34 11.40 -6.76 8.85
N ASP A 35 12.60 -6.63 9.41
CA ASP A 35 12.78 -6.60 10.87
C ASP A 35 12.20 -5.31 11.45
N TRP A 36 12.45 -4.18 10.79
CA TRP A 36 11.86 -2.88 11.14
C TRP A 36 10.32 -2.94 11.13
N THR A 37 9.72 -3.49 10.07
CA THR A 37 8.28 -3.62 9.93
C THR A 37 7.68 -4.46 11.05
N TYR A 38 8.19 -5.66 11.32
CA TYR A 38 7.61 -6.51 12.38
C TYR A 38 7.84 -5.96 13.79
N GLN A 39 8.94 -5.25 14.04
CA GLN A 39 9.15 -4.55 15.31
C GLN A 39 8.09 -3.46 15.52
N ASN A 40 7.81 -2.65 14.50
CA ASN A 40 6.77 -1.61 14.58
C ASN A 40 5.38 -2.22 14.73
N ILE A 41 5.07 -3.28 13.98
CA ILE A 41 3.82 -4.03 14.13
C ILE A 41 3.65 -4.52 15.57
N ALA A 42 4.68 -5.12 16.16
CA ALA A 42 4.63 -5.60 17.54
C ALA A 42 4.37 -4.44 18.53
N ALA A 43 5.06 -3.32 18.37
CA ALA A 43 4.87 -2.14 19.22
C ALA A 43 3.45 -1.55 19.10
N MET A 44 2.96 -1.35 17.87
CA MET A 44 1.63 -0.82 17.62
C MET A 44 0.53 -1.78 18.09
N ARG A 45 0.71 -3.09 17.93
CA ARG A 45 -0.21 -4.11 18.43
C ARG A 45 -0.40 -3.99 19.94
N GLU A 46 0.70 -3.88 20.68
CA GLU A 46 0.63 -3.75 22.15
C GLU A 46 -0.02 -2.43 22.57
N GLN A 47 0.27 -1.32 21.89
CA GLN A 47 -0.42 -0.05 22.13
C GLN A 47 -1.94 -0.16 21.91
N LEU A 48 -2.38 -0.76 20.80
CA LEU A 48 -3.81 -0.93 20.49
C LEU A 48 -4.53 -1.85 21.49
N LYS A 49 -3.85 -2.88 22.00
CA LYS A 49 -4.40 -3.75 23.06
C LYS A 49 -4.59 -3.01 24.37
N VAL A 50 -3.62 -2.17 24.77
CA VAL A 50 -3.71 -1.38 26.01
C VAL A 50 -4.86 -0.38 25.95
N MET A 51 -5.17 0.18 24.77
CA MET A 51 -6.32 1.07 24.57
C MET A 51 -7.68 0.38 24.75
N GLY A 52 -7.73 -0.95 24.87
CA GLY A 52 -8.98 -1.69 25.08
C GLY A 52 -9.90 -1.72 23.86
N LEU A 53 -9.34 -1.57 22.65
CA LEU A 53 -10.11 -1.65 21.42
C LEU A 53 -10.65 -3.08 21.20
N SER A 54 -11.93 -3.17 20.83
CA SER A 54 -12.60 -4.45 20.55
C SER A 54 -12.24 -4.97 19.15
N LEU A 55 -10.97 -5.30 18.92
CA LEU A 55 -10.43 -5.82 17.66
C LEU A 55 -10.42 -7.36 17.64
N ASP A 56 -10.71 -7.94 16.48
CA ASP A 56 -10.60 -9.38 16.24
C ASP A 56 -9.20 -9.73 15.73
N TRP A 57 -8.28 -9.98 16.67
CA TRP A 57 -6.89 -10.34 16.37
C TRP A 57 -6.72 -11.70 15.69
N ALA A 58 -7.74 -12.57 15.73
CA ALA A 58 -7.68 -13.84 15.00
C ALA A 58 -7.72 -13.66 13.47
N ARG A 59 -8.04 -12.44 13.01
CA ARG A 59 -8.09 -12.05 11.59
C ARG A 59 -7.02 -11.02 11.23
N GLU A 60 -6.00 -10.89 12.06
CA GLU A 60 -4.87 -10.02 11.80
C GLU A 60 -4.06 -10.50 10.59
N PHE A 61 -3.59 -9.56 9.76
CA PHE A 61 -2.70 -9.82 8.63
C PHE A 61 -1.74 -8.65 8.39
N ALA A 62 -0.60 -8.91 7.76
CA ALA A 62 0.27 -7.86 7.22
C ALA A 62 0.38 -8.01 5.70
N THR A 63 0.35 -6.88 4.96
CA THR A 63 0.40 -6.92 3.49
C THR A 63 1.74 -7.45 2.95
N CYS A 64 2.79 -7.44 3.77
CA CYS A 64 4.11 -8.00 3.45
C CYS A 64 4.23 -9.52 3.62
N ASP A 65 3.22 -10.19 4.19
CA ASP A 65 3.24 -11.64 4.36
C ASP A 65 3.04 -12.36 3.03
N VAL A 66 3.74 -13.49 2.85
CA VAL A 66 3.61 -14.36 1.66
C VAL A 66 2.16 -14.75 1.44
N ASP A 67 1.45 -15.11 2.51
CA ASP A 67 0.05 -15.53 2.50
C ASP A 67 -0.92 -14.43 2.04
N TYR A 68 -0.47 -13.17 2.04
CA TYR A 68 -1.21 -12.03 1.53
C TYR A 68 -0.80 -11.68 0.10
N TYR A 69 0.47 -11.35 -0.14
CA TYR A 69 0.88 -10.80 -1.44
C TYR A 69 0.81 -11.83 -2.58
N HIS A 70 0.86 -13.15 -2.30
CA HIS A 70 0.63 -14.15 -3.35
C HIS A 70 -0.79 -14.04 -3.93
N ARG A 71 -1.78 -13.67 -3.09
CA ARG A 71 -3.16 -13.43 -3.54
C ARG A 71 -3.25 -12.18 -4.39
N GLN A 72 -2.48 -11.14 -4.03
CA GLN A 72 -2.37 -9.93 -4.85
C GLN A 72 -1.72 -10.23 -6.22
N GLN A 73 -0.69 -11.09 -6.27
CA GLN A 73 -0.09 -11.54 -7.52
C GLN A 73 -1.10 -12.31 -8.39
N MET A 74 -1.86 -13.23 -7.80
CA MET A 74 -2.93 -13.94 -8.50
C MET A 74 -3.99 -12.98 -9.06
N LEU A 75 -4.46 -12.02 -8.25
CA LEU A 75 -5.41 -11.01 -8.70
C LEU A 75 -4.87 -10.16 -9.87
N PHE A 76 -3.59 -9.80 -9.81
CA PHE A 76 -2.93 -9.08 -10.90
C PHE A 76 -2.89 -9.92 -12.19
N LEU A 77 -2.58 -11.22 -12.10
CA LEU A 77 -2.61 -12.12 -13.26
C LEU A 77 -4.03 -12.23 -13.85
N ASP A 78 -5.05 -12.38 -13.01
CA ASP A 78 -6.45 -12.38 -13.45
C ASP A 78 -6.81 -11.08 -14.20
N PHE A 79 -6.32 -9.94 -13.73
CA PHE A 79 -6.52 -8.66 -14.38
C PHE A 79 -5.75 -8.53 -15.72
N VAL A 80 -4.57 -9.13 -15.83
CA VAL A 80 -3.83 -9.23 -17.10
C VAL A 80 -4.61 -10.08 -18.09
N GLU A 81 -5.10 -11.25 -17.69
CA GLU A 81 -5.89 -12.16 -18.54
C GLU A 81 -7.17 -11.48 -19.05
N LYS A 82 -7.84 -10.72 -18.17
CA LYS A 82 -9.04 -9.94 -18.51
C LYS A 82 -8.74 -8.63 -19.22
N ARG A 83 -7.48 -8.34 -19.55
CA ARG A 83 -7.02 -7.11 -20.25
C ARG A 83 -7.37 -5.82 -19.51
N LEU A 84 -7.49 -5.89 -18.19
CA LEU A 84 -7.71 -4.74 -17.29
C LEU A 84 -6.39 -4.05 -16.90
N VAL A 85 -5.28 -4.74 -17.12
CA VAL A 85 -3.92 -4.20 -16.98
C VAL A 85 -3.27 -4.09 -18.36
N THR A 86 -2.48 -3.03 -18.57
CA THR A 86 -1.68 -2.85 -19.78
C THR A 86 -0.23 -2.52 -19.42
N ARG A 87 0.69 -2.85 -20.32
CA ARG A 87 2.10 -2.47 -20.25
C ARG A 87 2.41 -1.57 -21.45
N LYS A 88 2.77 -0.32 -21.20
CA LYS A 88 3.06 0.66 -22.26
C LYS A 88 4.20 1.60 -21.85
N SER A 89 4.90 2.14 -22.84
CA SER A 89 5.77 3.30 -22.63
C SER A 89 4.90 4.52 -22.35
N SER A 90 5.21 5.24 -21.27
CA SER A 90 4.55 6.49 -20.94
C SER A 90 5.56 7.44 -20.32
N LYS A 91 5.31 8.74 -20.50
CA LYS A 91 5.87 9.72 -19.57
C LYS A 91 5.24 9.48 -18.21
N VAL A 92 6.09 9.29 -17.21
CA VAL A 92 5.70 9.03 -15.82
C VAL A 92 6.39 10.02 -14.91
N ASN A 93 5.74 10.30 -13.79
CA ASN A 93 6.29 11.09 -12.70
C ASN A 93 7.42 10.30 -12.05
N TRP A 94 8.61 10.87 -11.98
CA TRP A 94 9.78 10.29 -11.33
C TRP A 94 10.19 11.15 -10.14
N ASP A 95 10.32 10.53 -8.98
CA ASP A 95 10.89 11.17 -7.81
C ASP A 95 12.40 10.90 -7.76
N PRO A 96 13.26 11.94 -7.88
CA PRO A 96 14.71 11.74 -7.89
C PRO A 96 15.31 11.43 -6.52
N GLU A 97 14.59 11.69 -5.43
CA GLU A 97 15.06 11.43 -4.07
C GLU A 97 14.63 10.03 -3.62
N ASP A 98 13.36 9.70 -3.84
CA ASP A 98 12.78 8.39 -3.57
C ASP A 98 13.17 7.35 -4.64
N MET A 99 13.79 7.79 -5.75
CA MET A 99 14.31 6.97 -6.85
C MET A 99 13.28 5.97 -7.40
N THR A 100 12.04 6.43 -7.57
CA THR A 100 10.92 5.59 -8.00
C THR A 100 9.91 6.36 -8.85
N VAL A 101 9.05 5.61 -9.54
CA VAL A 101 7.92 6.17 -10.28
C VAL A 101 6.78 6.47 -9.32
N LEU A 102 6.15 7.64 -9.46
CA LEU A 102 4.96 8.05 -8.72
C LEU A 102 3.71 7.95 -9.59
N ALA A 103 2.60 7.52 -8.99
CA ALA A 103 1.28 7.70 -9.58
C ALA A 103 0.92 9.20 -9.63
N ASN A 104 -0.04 9.59 -10.48
CA ASN A 104 -0.45 10.99 -10.58
C ASN A 104 -0.99 11.52 -9.25
N GLU A 105 -1.68 10.67 -8.49
CA GLU A 105 -2.27 10.97 -7.19
C GLU A 105 -1.20 11.16 -6.09
N GLN A 106 0.05 10.75 -6.35
CA GLN A 106 1.19 10.92 -5.44
C GLN A 106 2.02 12.17 -5.77
N VAL A 107 1.60 12.99 -6.73
CA VAL A 107 2.22 14.27 -7.06
C VAL A 107 1.33 15.40 -6.55
N ILE A 108 1.84 16.18 -5.61
CA ILE A 108 1.12 17.30 -4.98
C ILE A 108 1.90 18.58 -5.33
N ASP A 109 1.26 19.51 -6.03
CA ASP A 109 1.85 20.77 -6.49
C ASP A 109 3.19 20.59 -7.24
N GLY A 110 3.28 19.55 -8.08
CA GLY A 110 4.47 19.22 -8.86
C GLY A 110 5.61 18.58 -8.07
N ARG A 111 5.35 18.18 -6.81
CA ARG A 111 6.32 17.56 -5.91
C ARG A 111 5.88 16.18 -5.46
N GLY A 112 6.84 15.32 -5.15
CA GLY A 112 6.55 14.00 -4.59
C GLY A 112 5.85 14.15 -3.23
N TRP A 113 4.76 13.41 -3.01
CA TRP A 113 3.95 13.52 -1.78
C TRP A 113 4.71 13.28 -0.46
N ARG A 114 5.91 12.69 -0.52
CA ARG A 114 6.71 12.31 0.65
C ARG A 114 8.05 13.03 0.74
N SER A 115 8.85 12.93 -0.33
CA SER A 115 10.13 13.62 -0.43
C SER A 115 9.96 15.15 -0.46
N GLY A 116 8.85 15.64 -1.03
CA GLY A 116 8.71 17.04 -1.40
C GLY A 116 9.64 17.46 -2.55
N ALA A 117 10.38 16.53 -3.15
CA ALA A 117 11.29 16.78 -4.26
C ALA A 117 10.49 17.17 -5.51
N LEU A 118 11.12 18.00 -6.37
CA LEU A 118 10.51 18.37 -7.64
C LEU A 118 10.45 17.14 -8.55
N VAL A 119 9.26 16.81 -9.04
CA VAL A 119 9.05 15.63 -9.87
C VAL A 119 9.62 15.85 -11.26
N GLU A 120 10.36 14.86 -11.75
CA GLU A 120 10.85 14.80 -13.13
C GLU A 120 9.88 14.01 -14.02
N GLN A 121 9.89 14.28 -15.33
CA GLN A 121 9.22 13.42 -16.30
C GLN A 121 10.24 12.47 -16.93
N ARG A 122 10.02 11.17 -16.82
CA ARG A 122 10.82 10.15 -17.50
C ARG A 122 9.94 9.29 -18.39
N GLU A 123 10.50 8.85 -19.52
CA GLU A 123 9.83 7.87 -20.37
C GLU A 123 10.24 6.47 -19.93
N LEU A 124 9.28 5.71 -19.39
CA LEU A 124 9.51 4.36 -18.88
C LEU A 124 8.37 3.44 -19.32
N THR A 125 8.71 2.19 -19.58
CA THR A 125 7.69 1.14 -19.77
C THR A 125 7.20 0.69 -18.41
N GLN A 126 5.93 0.98 -18.11
CA GLN A 126 5.31 0.71 -16.82
C GLN A 126 4.01 -0.09 -16.97
N TRP A 127 3.53 -0.61 -15.85
CA TRP A 127 2.23 -1.29 -15.74
C TRP A 127 1.15 -0.28 -15.33
N PHE A 128 -0.02 -0.37 -15.96
CA PHE A 128 -1.15 0.52 -15.70
C PHE A 128 -2.44 -0.28 -15.59
N PHE A 129 -3.27 0.06 -14.60
CA PHE A 129 -4.67 -0.33 -14.60
C PHE A 129 -5.47 0.54 -15.57
N LYS A 130 -6.38 -0.06 -16.33
CA LYS A 130 -7.32 0.66 -17.20
C LYS A 130 -8.49 1.22 -16.41
N ILE A 131 -8.20 1.98 -15.35
CA ILE A 131 -9.23 2.56 -14.48
C ILE A 131 -10.18 3.52 -15.25
N THR A 132 -9.69 4.12 -16.33
CA THR A 132 -10.46 4.99 -17.22
C THR A 132 -11.64 4.28 -17.88
N ASP A 133 -11.54 2.96 -18.11
CA ASP A 133 -12.63 2.17 -18.69
C ASP A 133 -13.82 2.06 -17.72
N TYR A 134 -13.60 2.36 -16.43
CA TYR A 134 -14.60 2.33 -15.35
C TYR A 134 -14.92 3.72 -14.80
N ALA A 135 -14.47 4.80 -15.45
CA ALA A 135 -14.65 6.16 -14.94
C ALA A 135 -16.13 6.50 -14.69
N GLN A 136 -17.04 6.04 -15.55
CA GLN A 136 -18.49 6.31 -15.42
C GLN A 136 -19.15 5.56 -14.26
N ASP A 137 -18.65 4.37 -13.90
CA ASP A 137 -19.19 3.59 -12.77
C ASP A 137 -18.69 4.11 -11.42
N LEU A 138 -17.54 4.80 -11.42
CA LEU A 138 -16.91 5.40 -10.24
C LEU A 138 -17.42 6.84 -9.94
N LEU A 139 -18.15 7.45 -10.88
CA LEU A 139 -18.78 8.77 -10.79
C LEU A 139 -20.19 8.68 -10.20
#